data_AF-A0A562SBH2-F1
#
_entry.id   AF-A0A562SBH2-F1
#
_cell.length_a   1.000
_cell.length_b   1.000
_cell.length_c   1.000
_cell.angle_alpha   90.00
_cell.angle_beta   90.00
_cell.angle_gamma   90.00
#
_symmetry.space_group_name_H-M   'P 1'
#
loop_
_entity.id
_entity.type
_entity.pdbx_description
1 polymer ?
#
loop_
_entity_poly.entity_id
_entity_poly.type
_entity_poly.pdbx_seq_one_letter_code
_entity_poly.pdbx_strand_id
1 'polypeptide(L)'
;AEGCHGWDWDSVLPYFRRAENNERGEDAYHGSSGPLHVSEPQEPRPMAHAFVEAAKCLQVRERQDFNTGENEGCGLYQVTQFHDERNGERCSAAAAYLFPVMDRPNLTVFTYADCTGLTFEGARVTGVKFRHKGQEQIALAGREVLLCAGALKTPQILQLSGIGDPEDLKPHGLEVRHALPGVGKNLQDHLDFSLAYKSRDTDCAGLGFIGALRLVRHLWRWRKNGVSMAASTFVESGAFLKTSPDLDRPDIQLHFAIAVIENHARTLHYGYGFSCHVCKLRPDSRGTVTLASTDPLATPAIDPAFLSDPRDLETMIKGARITRDILEAEPLAKYRHRELFGTEKARTDADWEEHIRARSDTIYHPVGTCKMGTDPMAVVDPALRVYGLKGLRVVDASIMPNLISGNTNAPTIMIAEKAADMIKAA
;
A
#
# COMPACT_ATOMS: atom_id res chain seq x y z
N ALA A 1 10.99 -14.07 -13.39
CA ALA A 1 9.87 -14.85 -13.94
C ALA A 1 9.28 -14.18 -15.19
N GLU A 2 8.92 -12.89 -15.13
CA GLU A 2 8.21 -12.17 -16.21
C GLU A 2 9.09 -11.56 -17.32
N GLY A 3 10.37 -11.94 -17.42
CA GLY A 3 11.29 -11.35 -18.40
C GLY A 3 11.73 -9.89 -18.12
N CYS A 4 11.37 -9.33 -16.96
CA CYS A 4 11.72 -7.96 -16.55
C CYS A 4 13.20 -7.84 -16.11
N HIS A 5 14.13 -7.97 -17.05
CA HIS A 5 15.57 -7.87 -16.77
C HIS A 5 15.94 -6.53 -16.11
N GLY A 6 16.83 -6.61 -15.11
CA GLY A 6 17.26 -5.46 -14.31
C GLY A 6 16.27 -5.06 -13.22
N TRP A 7 15.20 -5.80 -12.97
CA TRP A 7 14.24 -5.56 -11.87
C TRP A 7 14.34 -6.61 -10.74
N ASP A 8 15.35 -7.47 -10.78
CA ASP A 8 15.74 -8.33 -9.67
C ASP A 8 16.22 -7.51 -8.46
N TRP A 9 16.31 -8.17 -7.29
CA TRP A 9 16.66 -7.54 -6.02
C TRP A 9 17.95 -6.73 -6.08
N ASP A 10 19.02 -7.32 -6.62
CA ASP A 10 20.33 -6.66 -6.70
C ASP A 10 20.29 -5.41 -7.57
N SER A 11 19.47 -5.42 -8.62
CA SER A 11 19.29 -4.28 -9.51
C SER A 11 18.41 -3.17 -8.93
N VAL A 12 17.54 -3.46 -7.95
CA VAL A 12 16.63 -2.47 -7.34
C VAL A 12 17.04 -2.01 -5.94
N LEU A 13 17.82 -2.81 -5.21
CA LEU A 13 18.30 -2.47 -3.87
C LEU A 13 19.02 -1.11 -3.81
N PRO A 14 19.88 -0.72 -4.77
CA PRO A 14 20.49 0.62 -4.77
C PRO A 14 19.46 1.76 -4.79
N TYR A 15 18.30 1.56 -5.41
CA TYR A 15 17.23 2.55 -5.49
C TYR A 15 16.41 2.62 -4.20
N PHE A 16 16.19 1.49 -3.52
CA PHE A 16 15.63 1.48 -2.16
C PHE A 16 16.53 2.27 -1.20
N ARG A 17 17.83 1.95 -1.18
CA ARG A 17 18.82 2.64 -0.35
C ARG A 17 18.93 4.13 -0.70
N ARG A 18 18.91 4.49 -1.97
CA ARG A 18 18.96 5.90 -2.41
C ARG A 18 17.77 6.72 -1.91
N ALA A 19 16.57 6.14 -1.90
CA ALA A 19 15.37 6.82 -1.46
C ALA A 19 15.36 7.05 0.06
N GLU A 20 15.95 6.13 0.81
CA GLU A 20 15.80 6.04 2.25
C GLU A 20 16.77 6.92 3.05
N ASN A 21 16.24 7.52 4.12
CA ASN A 21 16.99 8.07 5.23
C ASN A 21 16.53 7.39 6.53
N ASN A 22 17.12 6.23 6.80
CA ASN A 22 16.81 5.42 7.96
C ASN A 22 17.51 5.99 9.20
N GLU A 23 16.75 6.15 10.28
CA GLU A 23 17.25 6.63 11.58
C GLU A 23 18.36 5.74 12.15
N ARG A 24 18.40 4.44 11.78
CA ARG A 24 19.47 3.51 12.19
C ARG A 24 20.81 3.75 11.51
N GLY A 25 20.84 4.53 10.43
CA GLY A 25 22.03 4.74 9.60
C GLY A 25 22.12 3.79 8.40
N GLU A 26 23.18 3.96 7.61
CA GLU A 26 23.42 3.19 6.39
C GLU A 26 23.99 1.81 6.70
N ASP A 27 23.49 0.78 6.01
CA ASP A 27 24.07 -0.55 6.00
C ASP A 27 23.91 -1.22 4.61
N ALA A 28 24.00 -2.55 4.55
CA ALA A 28 23.86 -3.32 3.31
C ALA A 28 22.46 -3.20 2.66
N TYR A 29 21.41 -2.91 3.44
CA TYR A 29 20.02 -2.89 3.01
C TYR A 29 19.39 -1.50 3.06
N HIS A 30 19.91 -0.64 3.94
CA HIS A 30 19.37 0.67 4.25
C HIS A 30 20.24 1.81 3.75
N GLY A 31 19.59 2.94 3.44
CA GLY A 31 20.25 4.22 3.21
C GLY A 31 19.98 5.20 4.35
N SER A 32 20.83 6.23 4.49
CA SER A 32 20.73 7.23 5.57
C SER A 32 20.83 8.67 5.06
N SER A 33 20.58 8.90 3.77
CA SER A 33 20.77 10.20 3.15
C SER A 33 19.73 10.53 2.07
N GLY A 34 18.81 9.62 1.80
CA GLY A 34 17.70 9.85 0.89
C GLY A 34 16.69 10.85 1.45
N PRO A 35 15.71 11.28 0.65
CA PRO A 35 14.71 12.23 1.12
C PRO A 35 13.58 11.57 1.96
N LEU A 36 13.41 10.25 1.90
CA LEU A 36 12.36 9.54 2.62
C LEU A 36 12.83 9.13 4.02
N HIS A 37 12.42 9.86 5.04
CA HIS A 37 12.76 9.51 6.42
C HIS A 37 11.99 8.27 6.90
N VAL A 38 12.73 7.32 7.46
CA VAL A 38 12.21 6.10 8.08
C VAL A 38 12.74 6.05 9.51
N SER A 39 11.83 5.99 10.47
CA SER A 39 12.13 6.10 11.91
C SER A 39 11.61 4.91 12.69
N GLU A 40 12.18 4.69 13.86
CA GLU A 40 11.53 3.89 14.89
C GLU A 40 10.23 4.58 15.35
N PRO A 41 9.23 3.80 15.79
CA PRO A 41 8.08 4.37 16.47
C PRO A 41 8.55 5.09 17.74
N GLN A 42 8.14 6.35 17.90
CA GLN A 42 8.67 7.23 18.95
C GLN A 42 8.29 6.80 20.38
N GLU A 43 7.04 6.38 20.60
CA GLU A 43 6.52 5.91 21.89
C GLU A 43 5.55 4.73 21.70
N PRO A 44 6.05 3.55 21.23
CA PRO A 44 5.20 2.36 21.12
C PRO A 44 4.59 2.03 22.48
N ARG A 45 3.30 1.66 22.49
CA ARG A 45 2.59 1.38 23.73
C ARG A 45 3.05 0.06 24.33
N PRO A 46 2.94 -0.12 25.65
CA PRO A 46 3.21 -1.40 26.31
C PRO A 46 2.44 -2.59 25.72
N MET A 47 1.28 -2.33 25.10
CA MET A 47 0.48 -3.36 24.44
C MET A 47 1.10 -3.86 23.13
N ALA A 48 1.80 -3.01 22.37
CA ALA A 48 2.53 -3.43 21.17
C ALA A 48 3.68 -4.38 21.53
N HIS A 49 4.42 -4.08 22.60
CA HIS A 49 5.44 -5.01 23.13
C HIS A 49 4.82 -6.32 23.64
N ALA A 50 3.66 -6.26 24.29
CA ALA A 50 2.96 -7.45 24.73
C ALA A 50 2.51 -8.36 23.58
N PHE A 51 2.17 -7.79 22.42
CA PHE A 51 1.92 -8.57 21.20
C PHE A 51 3.17 -9.33 20.74
N VAL A 52 4.35 -8.69 20.74
CA VAL A 52 5.61 -9.35 20.39
C VAL A 52 5.93 -10.48 21.38
N GLU A 53 5.77 -10.25 22.68
CA GLU A 53 5.95 -11.30 23.70
C GLU A 53 4.93 -12.44 23.57
N ALA A 54 3.67 -12.14 23.24
CA ALA A 54 2.64 -13.14 22.97
C ALA A 54 3.02 -14.04 21.79
N ALA A 55 3.53 -13.46 20.70
CA ALA A 55 4.03 -14.23 19.55
C ALA A 55 5.25 -15.08 19.92
N LYS A 56 6.16 -14.57 20.76
CA LYS A 56 7.32 -15.32 21.26
C LYS A 56 6.93 -16.53 22.12
N CYS A 57 5.85 -16.43 22.91
CA CYS A 57 5.30 -17.58 23.63
C CYS A 57 4.86 -18.72 22.68
N LEU A 58 4.55 -18.40 21.43
CA LEU A 58 4.21 -19.35 20.36
C LEU A 58 5.41 -19.67 19.47
N GLN A 59 6.63 -19.43 19.97
CA GLN A 59 7.89 -19.73 19.29
C GLN A 59 8.14 -18.94 17.99
N VAL A 60 7.41 -17.83 17.78
CA VAL A 60 7.73 -16.88 16.71
C VAL A 60 9.01 -16.13 17.06
N ARG A 61 9.96 -16.10 16.13
CA ARG A 61 11.23 -15.38 16.30
C ARG A 61 10.99 -13.87 16.31
N GLU A 62 11.62 -13.17 17.25
CA GLU A 62 11.66 -11.72 17.25
C GLU A 62 12.61 -11.20 16.16
N ARG A 63 12.16 -10.21 15.39
CA ARG A 63 12.89 -9.51 14.35
C ARG A 63 12.94 -8.04 14.67
N GLN A 64 14.15 -7.51 14.70
CA GLN A 64 14.39 -6.08 14.84
C GLN A 64 14.21 -5.34 13.52
N ASP A 65 14.38 -6.05 12.39
CA ASP A 65 14.27 -5.48 11.06
C ASP A 65 13.61 -6.46 10.09
N PHE A 66 12.55 -6.02 9.43
CA PHE A 66 11.82 -6.80 8.43
C PHE A 66 12.34 -6.58 7.01
N ASN A 67 13.18 -5.56 6.78
CA ASN A 67 13.53 -5.05 5.46
C ASN A 67 14.93 -5.47 5.00
N THR A 68 15.44 -6.60 5.52
CA THR A 68 16.80 -7.13 5.23
C THR A 68 16.81 -8.29 4.23
N GLY A 69 15.66 -8.58 3.61
CA GLY A 69 15.47 -9.72 2.70
C GLY A 69 15.00 -11.01 3.39
N GLU A 70 15.12 -11.11 4.72
CA GLU A 70 14.54 -12.18 5.54
C GLU A 70 13.58 -11.57 6.56
N ASN A 71 12.28 -11.62 6.27
CA ASN A 71 11.26 -10.94 7.06
C ASN A 71 10.55 -11.82 8.09
N GLU A 72 10.73 -13.15 8.10
CA GLU A 72 9.96 -14.04 8.98
C GLU A 72 10.22 -13.76 10.47
N GLY A 73 9.16 -13.44 11.21
CA GLY A 73 9.17 -13.18 12.65
C GLY A 73 8.18 -12.10 13.10
N CYS A 74 8.28 -11.70 14.37
CA CYS A 74 7.47 -10.64 15.00
C CYS A 74 8.34 -9.48 15.51
N GLY A 75 7.78 -8.27 15.59
CA GLY A 75 8.54 -7.09 15.98
C GLY A 75 7.75 -5.79 15.86
N LEU A 76 8.42 -4.67 16.14
CA LEU A 76 7.87 -3.34 15.90
C LEU A 76 8.06 -2.94 14.43
N TYR A 77 7.13 -2.16 13.89
CA TYR A 77 7.27 -1.61 12.55
C TYR A 77 7.97 -0.25 12.59
N GLN A 78 8.95 -0.07 11.71
CA GLN A 78 9.42 1.27 11.37
C GLN A 78 8.33 2.05 10.63
N VAL A 79 8.36 3.37 10.74
CA VAL A 79 7.35 4.28 10.21
C VAL A 79 8.00 5.35 9.33
N THR A 80 7.26 5.82 8.33
CA THR A 80 7.72 6.90 7.44
C THR A 80 7.40 8.26 8.07
N GLN A 81 8.28 8.71 8.95
CA GLN A 81 8.17 9.95 9.72
C GLN A 81 9.48 10.71 9.67
N PHE A 82 9.40 12.03 9.71
CA PHE A 82 10.60 12.84 9.87
C PHE A 82 11.22 12.58 11.25
N HIS A 83 12.56 12.61 11.30
CA HIS A 83 13.38 12.45 12.52
C HIS A 83 14.39 13.61 12.68
N ASP A 84 14.13 14.72 11.99
CA ASP A 84 14.90 15.97 12.01
C ASP A 84 14.12 17.08 12.75
N GLU A 85 14.22 18.36 12.32
CA GLU A 85 13.43 19.45 12.89
C GLU A 85 11.90 19.27 12.77
N ARG A 86 11.43 18.38 11.89
CA ARG A 86 10.02 18.02 11.70
C ARG A 86 9.65 16.73 12.44
N ASN A 87 10.42 16.34 13.46
CA ASN A 87 10.28 15.08 14.16
C ASN A 87 8.81 14.65 14.42
N GLY A 88 8.47 13.41 14.09
CA GLY A 88 7.14 12.83 14.30
C GLY A 88 6.05 13.33 13.34
N GLU A 89 6.36 14.22 12.39
CA GLU A 89 5.47 14.49 11.24
C GLU A 89 5.54 13.36 10.21
N ARG A 90 4.45 13.12 9.49
CA ARG A 90 4.43 12.20 8.34
C ARG A 90 5.41 12.67 7.26
N CYS A 91 6.35 11.80 6.89
CA CYS A 91 7.18 11.99 5.71
C CYS A 91 6.48 11.37 4.49
N SER A 92 5.71 12.17 3.74
CA SER A 92 5.10 11.74 2.49
C SER A 92 6.06 11.89 1.31
N ALA A 93 5.82 11.18 0.20
CA ALA A 93 6.62 11.37 -1.03
C ALA A 93 6.61 12.83 -1.53
N ALA A 94 5.50 13.56 -1.37
CA ALA A 94 5.46 14.99 -1.70
C ALA A 94 6.32 15.84 -0.75
N ALA A 95 6.27 15.56 0.56
CA ALA A 95 7.09 16.26 1.54
C ALA A 95 8.60 15.96 1.38
N ALA A 96 8.93 14.74 0.99
CA ALA A 96 10.30 14.27 0.74
C ALA A 96 10.87 14.80 -0.59
N TYR A 97 10.14 14.64 -1.70
CA TYR A 97 10.69 14.87 -3.05
C TYR A 97 10.21 16.14 -3.74
N LEU A 98 8.98 16.58 -3.49
CA LEU A 98 8.36 17.68 -4.24
C LEU A 98 8.54 19.03 -3.55
N PHE A 99 8.11 19.15 -2.30
CA PHE A 99 8.10 20.41 -1.57
C PHE A 99 9.49 21.07 -1.47
N PRO A 100 10.60 20.33 -1.27
CA PRO A 100 11.94 20.94 -1.23
C PRO A 100 12.41 21.55 -2.56
N VAL A 101 11.73 21.28 -3.67
CA VAL A 101 12.14 21.72 -5.01
C VAL A 101 11.07 22.52 -5.75
N MET A 102 9.96 22.89 -5.09
CA MET A 102 8.85 23.62 -5.74
C MET A 102 9.26 25.00 -6.26
N ASP A 103 10.31 25.59 -5.71
CA ASP A 103 10.80 26.92 -6.06
C ASP A 103 11.56 26.94 -7.39
N ARG A 104 11.85 25.77 -7.97
CA ARG A 104 12.62 25.65 -9.21
C ARG A 104 11.85 26.23 -10.40
N PRO A 105 12.46 27.12 -11.22
CA PRO A 105 11.76 27.78 -12.32
C PRO A 105 11.36 26.85 -13.47
N ASN A 106 11.93 25.64 -13.52
CA ASN A 106 11.62 24.62 -14.51
C ASN A 106 10.61 23.57 -14.01
N LEU A 107 9.95 23.81 -12.88
CA LEU A 107 8.88 22.96 -12.33
C LEU A 107 7.59 23.78 -12.23
N THR A 108 6.49 23.22 -12.71
CA THR A 108 5.16 23.80 -12.54
C THR A 108 4.23 22.74 -11.96
N VAL A 109 3.56 23.07 -10.87
CA VAL A 109 2.64 22.16 -10.16
C VAL A 109 1.23 22.70 -10.26
N PHE A 110 0.32 21.88 -10.79
CA PHE A 110 -1.11 22.15 -10.77
C PHE A 110 -1.77 21.22 -9.75
N THR A 111 -2.40 21.81 -8.73
CA THR A 111 -3.26 21.09 -7.78
C THR A 111 -4.73 21.25 -8.18
N TYR A 112 -5.60 20.33 -7.76
CA TYR A 112 -7.02 20.35 -8.15
C TYR A 112 -7.20 20.34 -9.69
N ALA A 113 -6.38 19.52 -10.34
CA ALA A 113 -6.33 19.36 -11.79
C ALA A 113 -6.53 17.88 -12.14
N ASP A 114 -7.70 17.54 -12.68
CA ASP A 114 -8.05 16.16 -13.02
C ASP A 114 -7.64 15.86 -14.45
N CYS A 115 -6.77 14.86 -14.67
CA CYS A 115 -6.40 14.42 -16.01
C CYS A 115 -7.60 13.74 -16.70
N THR A 116 -8.06 14.30 -17.81
CA THR A 116 -9.26 13.85 -18.55
C THR A 116 -8.93 13.00 -19.77
N GLY A 117 -7.66 12.96 -20.21
CA GLY A 117 -7.21 12.08 -21.28
C GLY A 117 -5.86 12.49 -21.88
N LEU A 118 -5.43 11.78 -22.91
CA LEU A 118 -4.18 12.02 -23.63
C LEU A 118 -4.40 12.74 -24.97
N THR A 119 -3.38 13.43 -25.47
CA THR A 119 -3.32 13.99 -26.84
C THR A 119 -2.34 13.21 -27.71
N PHE A 120 -2.60 13.16 -29.02
CA PHE A 120 -1.87 12.28 -29.94
C PHE A 120 -1.53 12.94 -31.27
N GLU A 121 -0.39 12.54 -31.86
CA GLU A 121 -0.02 12.71 -33.26
C GLU A 121 0.42 11.34 -33.81
N GLY A 122 -0.47 10.69 -34.58
CA GLY A 122 -0.27 9.28 -34.96
C GLY A 122 -0.13 8.38 -33.73
N ALA A 123 0.98 7.65 -33.64
CA ALA A 123 1.30 6.76 -32.50
C ALA A 123 2.07 7.47 -31.36
N ARG A 124 2.34 8.78 -31.47
CA ARG A 124 3.04 9.54 -30.43
C ARG A 124 2.02 10.23 -29.53
N VAL A 125 2.16 10.04 -28.22
CA VAL A 125 1.47 10.84 -27.21
C VAL A 125 2.18 12.19 -27.09
N THR A 126 1.42 13.28 -27.19
CA THR A 126 1.95 14.65 -27.27
C THR A 126 1.62 15.51 -26.07
N GLY A 127 0.88 14.98 -25.08
CA GLY A 127 0.42 15.77 -23.95
C GLY A 127 -0.78 15.16 -23.24
N VAL A 128 -1.35 15.94 -22.32
CA VAL A 128 -2.52 15.58 -21.52
C VAL A 128 -3.59 16.65 -21.64
N LYS A 129 -4.85 16.21 -21.61
CA LYS A 129 -6.02 17.04 -21.34
C LYS A 129 -6.32 16.96 -19.85
N PHE A 130 -6.67 18.08 -19.23
CA PHE A 130 -7.01 18.11 -17.83
C PHE A 130 -8.01 19.21 -17.52
N ARG A 131 -8.84 18.99 -16.50
CA ARG A 131 -9.78 19.98 -15.98
C ARG A 131 -9.17 20.67 -14.78
N HIS A 132 -9.04 21.99 -14.84
CA HIS A 132 -8.52 22.79 -13.74
C HIS A 132 -9.38 24.04 -13.57
N LYS A 133 -9.85 24.30 -12.35
CA LYS A 133 -10.78 25.40 -12.02
C LYS A 133 -12.03 25.42 -12.92
N GLY A 134 -12.56 24.23 -13.20
CA GLY A 134 -13.77 24.06 -14.03
C GLY A 134 -13.58 24.24 -15.53
N GLN A 135 -12.34 24.44 -16.01
CA GLN A 135 -12.03 24.61 -17.43
C GLN A 135 -11.16 23.45 -17.93
N GLU A 136 -11.46 22.95 -19.14
CA GLU A 136 -10.58 22.01 -19.84
C GLU A 136 -9.35 22.76 -20.37
N GLN A 137 -8.18 22.19 -20.14
CA GLN A 137 -6.88 22.71 -20.56
C GLN A 137 -6.06 21.59 -21.20
N ILE A 138 -5.05 21.98 -21.97
CA ILE A 138 -4.11 21.07 -22.62
C ILE A 138 -2.69 21.46 -22.21
N ALA A 139 -1.92 20.48 -21.73
CA ALA A 139 -0.48 20.63 -21.54
C ALA A 139 0.24 19.72 -22.54
N LEU A 140 1.02 20.34 -23.44
CA LEU A 140 1.81 19.63 -24.44
C LEU A 140 3.18 19.23 -23.87
N ALA A 141 3.64 18.04 -24.24
CA ALA A 141 4.91 17.47 -23.82
C ALA A 141 5.88 17.38 -25.00
N GLY A 142 6.96 18.16 -24.95
CA GLY A 142 7.99 18.14 -25.99
C GLY A 142 8.78 16.83 -26.05
N ARG A 143 8.91 16.12 -24.90
CA ARG A 143 9.69 14.87 -24.81
C ARG A 143 8.80 13.65 -24.56
N GLU A 144 8.13 13.59 -23.41
CA GLU A 144 7.43 12.40 -22.95
C GLU A 144 6.34 12.78 -21.94
N VAL A 145 5.26 12.00 -21.90
CA VAL A 145 4.22 12.02 -20.87
C VAL A 145 4.45 10.85 -19.91
N LEU A 146 4.35 11.10 -18.60
CA LEU A 146 4.49 10.10 -17.55
C LEU A 146 3.15 9.98 -16.82
N LEU A 147 2.53 8.81 -16.85
CA LEU A 147 1.34 8.51 -16.04
C LEU A 147 1.76 7.97 -14.69
N CYS A 148 1.37 8.67 -13.63
CA CYS A 148 1.63 8.31 -12.23
C CYS A 148 0.34 8.37 -11.40
N ALA A 149 -0.80 7.99 -11.99
CA ALA A 149 -2.12 8.12 -11.37
C ALA A 149 -2.49 6.91 -10.49
N GLY A 150 -1.60 5.93 -10.36
CA GLY A 150 -1.77 4.74 -9.53
C GLY A 150 -2.59 3.65 -10.20
N ALA A 151 -2.65 2.49 -9.54
CA ALA A 151 -3.23 1.26 -10.09
C ALA A 151 -4.73 1.34 -10.44
N LEU A 152 -5.46 2.34 -9.96
CA LEU A 152 -6.88 2.47 -10.26
C LEU A 152 -7.17 3.52 -11.35
N LYS A 153 -6.44 4.64 -11.37
CA LYS A 153 -6.71 5.75 -12.29
C LYS A 153 -5.84 5.73 -13.55
N THR A 154 -4.61 5.21 -13.49
CA THR A 154 -3.78 5.05 -14.70
C THR A 154 -4.47 4.21 -15.79
N PRO A 155 -5.00 2.99 -15.52
CA PRO A 155 -5.72 2.23 -16.54
C PRO A 155 -6.97 2.95 -17.04
N GLN A 156 -7.69 3.68 -16.17
CA GLN A 156 -8.85 4.47 -16.57
C GLN A 156 -8.46 5.56 -17.58
N ILE A 157 -7.38 6.31 -17.34
CA ILE A 157 -6.90 7.36 -18.25
C ILE A 157 -6.52 6.77 -19.61
N LEU A 158 -5.86 5.61 -19.62
CA LEU A 158 -5.53 4.88 -20.85
C LEU A 158 -6.80 4.46 -21.61
N GLN A 159 -7.76 3.83 -20.92
CA GLN A 159 -9.02 3.38 -21.50
C GLN A 159 -9.83 4.55 -22.09
N LEU A 160 -10.00 5.64 -21.34
CA LEU A 160 -10.66 6.87 -21.83
C LEU A 160 -9.94 7.51 -23.01
N SER A 161 -8.64 7.26 -23.16
CA SER A 161 -7.83 7.73 -24.29
C SER A 161 -7.88 6.78 -25.51
N GLY A 162 -8.69 5.72 -25.44
CA GLY A 162 -8.83 4.71 -26.50
C GLY A 162 -7.71 3.66 -26.50
N ILE A 163 -7.00 3.49 -25.38
CA ILE A 163 -5.91 2.51 -25.22
C ILE A 163 -6.39 1.42 -24.24
N GLY A 164 -6.60 0.20 -24.73
CA GLY A 164 -7.08 -0.90 -23.88
C GLY A 164 -7.62 -2.07 -24.69
N ASP A 165 -8.34 -2.98 -24.02
CA ASP A 165 -9.03 -4.08 -24.69
C ASP A 165 -10.18 -3.53 -25.55
N PRO A 166 -10.22 -3.81 -26.88
CA PRO A 166 -11.33 -3.43 -27.73
C PRO A 166 -12.70 -3.85 -27.18
N GLU A 167 -12.80 -5.01 -26.54
CA GLU A 167 -14.06 -5.52 -25.99
C GLU A 167 -14.51 -4.75 -24.73
N ASP A 168 -13.56 -4.20 -23.96
CA ASP A 168 -13.88 -3.32 -22.82
C ASP A 168 -14.27 -1.92 -23.29
N LEU A 169 -13.72 -1.42 -24.40
CA LEU A 169 -13.92 -0.05 -24.88
C LEU A 169 -15.21 0.13 -25.72
N LYS A 170 -15.56 -0.86 -26.55
CA LYS A 170 -16.74 -0.82 -27.44
C LYS A 170 -18.06 -0.51 -26.71
N PRO A 171 -18.38 -1.11 -25.55
CA PRO A 171 -19.63 -0.84 -24.83
C PRO A 171 -19.80 0.64 -24.43
N HIS A 172 -18.70 1.37 -24.30
CA HIS A 172 -18.71 2.80 -23.96
C HIS A 172 -18.69 3.72 -25.20
N GLY A 173 -18.71 3.16 -26.41
CA GLY A 173 -18.68 3.92 -27.66
C GLY A 173 -17.34 4.62 -27.91
N LEU A 174 -16.25 4.17 -27.28
CA LEU A 174 -14.92 4.74 -27.46
C LEU A 174 -14.24 4.17 -28.71
N GLU A 175 -13.60 5.04 -29.48
CA GLU A 175 -12.73 4.62 -30.58
C GLU A 175 -11.50 3.90 -30.02
N VAL A 176 -11.24 2.69 -30.52
CA VAL A 176 -10.03 1.94 -30.18
C VAL A 176 -8.85 2.54 -30.95
N ARG A 177 -8.10 3.41 -30.29
CA ARG A 177 -6.87 4.01 -30.83
C ARG A 177 -5.72 3.02 -30.83
N HIS A 178 -5.59 2.25 -29.77
CA HIS A 178 -4.54 1.23 -29.63
C HIS A 178 -5.05 0.05 -28.81
N ALA A 179 -5.09 -1.14 -29.43
CA ALA A 179 -5.48 -2.36 -28.75
C ALA A 179 -4.35 -2.80 -27.81
N LEU A 180 -4.62 -2.78 -26.51
CA LEU A 180 -3.68 -3.19 -25.47
C LEU A 180 -4.45 -3.91 -24.35
N PRO A 181 -4.77 -5.21 -24.53
CA PRO A 181 -5.75 -5.93 -23.70
C PRO A 181 -5.34 -6.10 -22.23
N GLY A 182 -4.07 -5.88 -21.90
CA GLY A 182 -3.59 -5.89 -20.51
C GLY A 182 -4.06 -4.70 -19.65
N VAL A 183 -4.48 -3.59 -20.26
CA VAL A 183 -4.85 -2.37 -19.52
C VAL A 183 -6.08 -2.63 -18.65
N GLY A 184 -5.93 -2.42 -17.34
CA GLY A 184 -6.99 -2.63 -16.35
C GLY A 184 -7.16 -4.08 -15.91
N LYS A 185 -6.38 -5.03 -16.45
CA LYS A 185 -6.40 -6.44 -16.01
C LYS A 185 -5.37 -6.67 -14.91
N ASN A 186 -5.34 -7.85 -14.31
CA ASN A 186 -4.33 -8.23 -13.30
C ASN A 186 -4.31 -7.31 -12.07
N LEU A 187 -5.46 -6.74 -11.68
CA LEU A 187 -5.57 -6.03 -10.40
C LEU A 187 -5.27 -7.02 -9.27
N GLN A 188 -4.29 -6.68 -8.47
CA GLN A 188 -3.92 -7.42 -7.26
C GLN A 188 -3.95 -6.44 -6.09
N ASP A 189 -4.41 -6.91 -4.94
CA ASP A 189 -4.42 -6.13 -3.71
C ASP A 189 -4.36 -7.07 -2.52
N HIS A 190 -3.77 -6.60 -1.43
CA HIS A 190 -3.70 -7.34 -0.19
C HIS A 190 -5.09 -7.45 0.44
N LEU A 191 -5.60 -8.68 0.53
CA LEU A 191 -6.83 -9.00 1.25
C LEU A 191 -6.54 -9.06 2.75
N ASP A 192 -7.31 -8.32 3.52
CA ASP A 192 -7.13 -8.17 4.97
C ASP A 192 -8.37 -8.54 5.77
N PHE A 193 -8.18 -9.22 6.89
CA PHE A 193 -9.23 -9.60 7.84
C PHE A 193 -8.78 -9.30 9.26
N SER A 194 -9.64 -8.69 10.09
CA SER A 194 -9.24 -8.27 11.44
C SER A 194 -9.98 -9.00 12.56
N LEU A 195 -9.22 -9.34 13.60
CA LEU A 195 -9.71 -9.75 14.92
C LEU A 195 -9.60 -8.54 15.84
N ALA A 196 -10.61 -8.27 16.66
CA ALA A 196 -10.60 -7.08 17.53
C ALA A 196 -11.15 -7.38 18.92
N TYR A 197 -10.63 -6.66 19.91
CA TYR A 197 -11.02 -6.78 21.30
C TYR A 197 -11.23 -5.40 21.91
N LYS A 198 -12.26 -5.25 22.74
CA LYS A 198 -12.34 -4.18 23.72
C LYS A 198 -11.27 -4.37 24.78
N SER A 199 -10.74 -3.24 25.23
CA SER A 199 -9.82 -3.17 26.35
C SER A 199 -10.35 -2.21 27.41
N ARG A 200 -9.97 -2.47 28.67
CA ARG A 200 -10.11 -1.51 29.77
C ARG A 200 -8.92 -0.56 29.86
N ASP A 201 -7.86 -0.83 29.11
CA ASP A 201 -6.70 0.03 29.08
C ASP A 201 -7.01 1.32 28.31
N THR A 202 -6.95 2.43 29.04
CA THR A 202 -7.19 3.79 28.53
C THR A 202 -5.99 4.36 27.78
N ASP A 203 -4.89 3.61 27.77
CA ASP A 203 -3.65 3.92 27.08
C ASP A 203 -3.66 3.51 25.60
N CYS A 204 -4.68 2.75 25.18
CA CYS A 204 -5.00 2.51 23.78
C CYS A 204 -5.60 3.77 23.14
N ALA A 205 -5.48 3.90 21.82
CA ALA A 205 -6.19 4.93 21.09
C ALA A 205 -7.69 4.56 21.05
N GLY A 206 -8.53 5.42 21.63
CA GLY A 206 -9.96 5.16 21.77
C GLY A 206 -10.78 6.41 22.09
N LEU A 207 -12.09 6.31 21.90
CA LEU A 207 -13.03 7.42 22.06
C LEU A 207 -13.66 7.39 23.46
N GLY A 208 -13.12 8.18 24.38
CA GLY A 208 -13.64 8.32 25.75
C GLY A 208 -13.21 9.63 26.41
N PHE A 209 -13.87 10.03 27.50
CA PHE A 209 -13.59 11.30 28.20
C PHE A 209 -12.12 11.42 28.64
N ILE A 210 -11.55 10.35 29.20
CA ILE A 210 -10.13 10.29 29.59
C ILE A 210 -9.22 10.43 28.36
N GLY A 211 -9.55 9.75 27.25
CA GLY A 211 -8.84 9.85 25.98
C GLY A 211 -8.84 11.27 25.42
N ALA A 212 -9.97 11.98 25.48
CA ALA A 212 -10.07 13.37 25.04
C ALA A 212 -9.18 14.31 25.87
N LEU A 213 -9.14 14.15 27.20
CA LEU A 213 -8.25 14.93 28.06
C LEU A 213 -6.77 14.62 27.77
N ARG A 214 -6.43 13.35 27.54
CA ARG A 214 -5.07 12.92 27.16
C ARG A 214 -4.65 13.45 25.79
N LEU A 215 -5.59 13.56 24.83
CA LEU A 215 -5.31 14.07 23.48
C LEU A 215 -4.70 15.47 23.53
N VAL A 216 -5.24 16.38 24.35
CA VAL A 216 -4.69 17.74 24.52
C VAL A 216 -3.24 17.69 25.00
N ARG A 217 -2.94 16.80 25.98
CA ARG A 217 -1.57 16.57 26.45
C ARG A 217 -0.68 15.98 25.36
N HIS A 218 -1.17 15.03 24.57
CA HIS A 218 -0.41 14.44 23.46
C HIS A 218 -0.08 15.47 22.38
N LEU A 219 -1.03 16.33 22.01
CA LEU A 219 -0.82 17.42 21.05
C LEU A 219 0.21 18.43 21.56
N TRP A 220 0.13 18.80 22.85
CA TRP A 220 1.11 19.71 23.45
C TRP A 220 2.52 19.10 23.50
N ARG A 221 2.65 17.82 23.88
CA ARG A 221 3.95 17.12 23.88
C ARG A 221 4.52 17.02 22.48
N TRP A 222 3.72 16.59 21.52
CA TRP A 222 4.12 16.50 20.11
C TRP A 222 4.60 17.85 19.57
N ARG A 223 3.89 18.93 19.86
CA ARG A 223 4.33 20.29 19.46
C ARG A 223 5.67 20.71 20.07
N LYS A 224 6.06 20.15 21.23
CA LYS A 224 7.31 20.50 21.91
C LYS A 224 8.52 19.79 21.32
N ASN A 225 8.39 18.52 20.92
CA ASN A 225 9.55 17.71 20.52
C ASN A 225 9.25 16.61 19.48
N GLY A 226 8.06 16.59 18.89
CA GLY A 226 7.64 15.55 17.93
C GLY A 226 7.18 14.24 18.55
N VAL A 227 7.23 14.10 19.87
CA VAL A 227 7.05 12.81 20.55
C VAL A 227 5.74 12.76 21.33
N SER A 228 4.77 11.99 20.81
CA SER A 228 3.61 11.52 21.57
C SER A 228 2.77 10.53 20.74
N MET A 229 1.69 9.99 21.33
CA MET A 229 0.64 9.27 20.62
C MET A 229 0.03 10.03 19.42
N ALA A 230 0.13 11.37 19.37
CA ALA A 230 -0.31 12.14 18.20
C ALA A 230 0.55 11.89 16.95
N ALA A 231 1.78 11.40 17.12
CA ALA A 231 2.63 10.90 16.04
C ALA A 231 2.46 9.39 15.80
N SER A 232 1.63 8.66 16.56
CA SER A 232 1.48 7.22 16.32
C SER A 232 0.70 6.97 15.02
N THR A 233 1.11 5.94 14.27
CA THR A 233 0.35 5.36 13.16
C THR A 233 -0.76 4.42 13.63
N PHE A 234 -0.87 4.20 14.95
CA PHE A 234 -1.71 3.22 15.66
C PHE A 234 -1.36 1.76 15.39
N VAL A 235 -0.84 1.43 14.20
CA VAL A 235 -0.23 0.14 13.90
C VAL A 235 1.24 0.21 14.29
N GLU A 236 1.62 -0.41 15.40
CA GLU A 236 2.93 -0.24 16.03
C GLU A 236 3.80 -1.51 15.96
N SER A 237 3.17 -2.68 15.91
CA SER A 237 3.85 -3.97 15.87
C SER A 237 3.17 -4.93 14.92
N GLY A 238 3.83 -6.04 14.60
CA GLY A 238 3.28 -7.03 13.70
C GLY A 238 4.20 -8.22 13.52
N ALA A 239 3.89 -9.01 12.49
CA ALA A 239 4.66 -10.19 12.16
C ALA A 239 4.54 -10.55 10.68
N PHE A 240 5.55 -11.18 10.12
CA PHE A 240 5.47 -11.90 8.85
C PHE A 240 5.59 -13.38 9.17
N LEU A 241 4.57 -14.16 8.85
CA LEU A 241 4.49 -15.57 9.24
C LEU A 241 4.17 -16.46 8.04
N LYS A 242 4.60 -17.72 8.15
CA LYS A 242 4.20 -18.80 7.27
C LYS A 242 2.97 -19.50 7.85
N THR A 243 1.94 -19.72 7.03
CA THR A 243 0.77 -20.50 7.42
C THR A 243 1.01 -22.01 7.39
N SER A 244 2.11 -22.44 6.78
CA SER A 244 2.55 -23.84 6.70
C SER A 244 4.09 -23.93 6.75
N PRO A 245 4.68 -24.94 7.41
CA PRO A 245 6.13 -25.14 7.42
C PRO A 245 6.73 -25.43 6.03
N ASP A 246 5.92 -25.87 5.06
CA ASP A 246 6.39 -26.18 3.70
C ASP A 246 6.64 -24.93 2.84
N LEU A 247 6.32 -23.74 3.35
CA LEU A 247 6.53 -22.48 2.64
C LEU A 247 7.98 -22.02 2.76
N ASP A 248 8.54 -21.53 1.66
CA ASP A 248 9.88 -20.96 1.60
C ASP A 248 9.97 -19.60 2.30
N ARG A 249 8.90 -18.79 2.25
CA ARG A 249 8.80 -17.45 2.84
C ARG A 249 7.39 -17.14 3.39
N PRO A 250 7.27 -16.16 4.32
CA PRO A 250 5.98 -15.74 4.88
C PRO A 250 4.92 -15.44 3.84
N ASP A 251 3.69 -15.91 4.01
CA ASP A 251 2.54 -15.70 3.13
C ASP A 251 1.45 -14.83 3.77
N ILE A 252 1.56 -14.54 5.07
CA ILE A 252 0.73 -13.57 5.78
C ILE A 252 1.56 -12.50 6.50
N GLN A 253 0.99 -11.31 6.61
CA GLN A 253 1.48 -10.21 7.43
C GLN A 253 0.43 -9.82 8.46
N LEU A 254 0.85 -9.67 9.71
CA LEU A 254 0.01 -9.24 10.82
C LEU A 254 0.23 -7.77 11.11
N HIS A 255 -0.83 -6.98 11.21
CA HIS A 255 -0.75 -5.59 11.66
C HIS A 255 -1.47 -5.44 13.00
N PHE A 256 -0.71 -5.31 14.08
CA PHE A 256 -1.25 -5.11 15.42
C PHE A 256 -1.44 -3.62 15.70
N ALA A 257 -2.70 -3.22 15.86
CA ALA A 257 -3.12 -1.86 16.11
C ALA A 257 -3.55 -1.66 17.56
N ILE A 258 -3.09 -0.57 18.18
CA ILE A 258 -3.51 -0.14 19.52
C ILE A 258 -4.88 0.56 19.54
N ALA A 259 -5.72 0.27 18.54
CA ALA A 259 -7.06 0.81 18.33
C ALA A 259 -7.94 -0.28 17.71
N VAL A 260 -9.27 -0.15 17.83
CA VAL A 260 -10.20 -0.96 17.03
C VAL A 260 -10.35 -0.29 15.67
N ILE A 261 -9.78 -0.88 14.63
CA ILE A 261 -9.88 -0.39 13.25
C ILE A 261 -10.89 -1.25 12.49
N GLU A 262 -12.08 -0.71 12.24
CA GLU A 262 -13.12 -1.31 11.39
C GLU A 262 -13.44 -0.35 10.23
N ASN A 263 -13.66 -0.91 9.03
CA ASN A 263 -14.00 -0.14 7.81
C ASN A 263 -13.02 1.04 7.61
N HIS A 264 -11.72 0.76 7.72
CA HIS A 264 -10.64 1.77 7.64
C HIS A 264 -10.84 2.97 8.58
N ALA A 265 -11.25 2.70 9.82
CA ALA A 265 -11.57 3.69 10.85
C ALA A 265 -12.76 4.62 10.51
N ARG A 266 -13.58 4.28 9.50
CA ARG A 266 -14.85 4.99 9.20
C ARG A 266 -15.96 4.64 10.18
N THR A 267 -15.86 3.47 10.84
CA THR A 267 -16.75 3.11 11.94
C THR A 267 -16.14 3.53 13.27
N LEU A 268 -16.84 4.42 13.99
CA LEU A 268 -16.38 4.90 15.30
C LEU A 268 -16.83 3.93 16.40
N HIS A 269 -15.88 3.45 17.19
CA HIS A 269 -16.16 2.64 18.37
C HIS A 269 -15.93 3.41 19.67
N TYR A 270 -16.98 3.60 20.46
CA TYR A 270 -16.84 4.17 21.81
C TYR A 270 -16.01 3.25 22.73
N GLY A 271 -15.19 3.85 23.58
CA GLY A 271 -14.27 3.15 24.48
C GLY A 271 -12.94 2.79 23.82
N TYR A 272 -12.22 1.85 24.43
CA TYR A 272 -10.85 1.49 24.07
C TYR A 272 -10.77 0.03 23.60
N GLY A 273 -9.75 -0.29 22.83
CA GLY A 273 -9.52 -1.64 22.32
C GLY A 273 -8.35 -1.70 21.36
N PHE A 274 -8.14 -2.87 20.81
CA PHE A 274 -7.08 -3.18 19.85
C PHE A 274 -7.59 -4.12 18.77
N SER A 275 -6.91 -4.15 17.63
CA SER A 275 -7.16 -5.11 16.57
C SER A 275 -5.86 -5.68 16.04
N CYS A 276 -5.92 -6.90 15.52
CA CYS A 276 -4.86 -7.47 14.70
C CYS A 276 -5.43 -7.84 13.34
N HIS A 277 -4.84 -7.27 12.33
CA HIS A 277 -5.19 -7.46 10.93
C HIS A 277 -4.34 -8.58 10.35
N VAL A 278 -4.95 -9.46 9.57
CA VAL A 278 -4.33 -10.59 8.90
C VAL A 278 -4.41 -10.32 7.41
N CYS A 279 -3.25 -10.04 6.81
CA CYS A 279 -3.14 -9.69 5.41
C CYS A 279 -2.50 -10.84 4.61
N LYS A 280 -3.16 -11.33 3.55
CA LYS A 280 -2.52 -12.27 2.61
C LYS A 280 -1.56 -11.51 1.70
N LEU A 281 -0.28 -11.90 1.68
CA LEU A 281 0.82 -11.16 1.02
C LEU A 281 0.95 -11.39 -0.49
N ARG A 282 0.48 -12.54 -0.98
CA ARG A 282 0.62 -12.94 -2.39
C ARG A 282 -0.68 -13.61 -2.84
N PRO A 283 -1.76 -12.82 -3.01
CA PRO A 283 -3.05 -13.35 -3.41
C PRO A 283 -2.98 -13.96 -4.81
N ASP A 284 -3.79 -14.98 -5.02
CA ASP A 284 -3.94 -15.72 -6.27
C ASP A 284 -5.10 -15.16 -7.11
N SER A 285 -6.13 -14.60 -6.46
CA SER A 285 -7.19 -13.86 -7.13
C SER A 285 -6.64 -12.72 -8.00
N ARG A 286 -7.31 -12.49 -9.13
CA ARG A 286 -6.98 -11.42 -10.08
C ARG A 286 -8.24 -10.66 -10.45
N GLY A 287 -8.25 -9.38 -10.11
CA GLY A 287 -9.35 -8.47 -10.41
C GLY A 287 -9.15 -7.68 -11.70
N THR A 288 -10.06 -6.72 -11.91
CA THR A 288 -10.03 -5.78 -13.02
C THR A 288 -10.41 -4.35 -12.61
N VAL A 289 -9.98 -3.40 -13.42
CA VAL A 289 -10.40 -2.00 -13.41
C VAL A 289 -10.84 -1.64 -14.83
N THR A 290 -12.11 -1.31 -14.99
CA THR A 290 -12.71 -0.91 -16.27
C THR A 290 -13.46 0.41 -16.14
N LEU A 291 -14.02 0.90 -17.24
CA LEU A 291 -14.82 2.11 -17.24
C LEU A 291 -16.23 1.81 -16.68
N ALA A 292 -16.69 2.65 -15.75
CA ALA A 292 -18.11 2.69 -15.40
C ALA A 292 -18.91 3.57 -16.38
N SER A 293 -18.25 4.59 -16.95
CA SER A 293 -18.80 5.51 -17.94
C SER A 293 -17.67 6.21 -18.72
N THR A 294 -18.03 7.03 -19.70
CA THR A 294 -17.10 7.90 -20.44
C THR A 294 -16.83 9.25 -19.76
N ASP A 295 -17.43 9.51 -18.58
CA ASP A 295 -17.11 10.71 -17.81
C ASP A 295 -15.74 10.53 -17.15
N PRO A 296 -14.72 11.35 -17.51
CA PRO A 296 -13.38 11.21 -16.94
C PRO A 296 -13.33 11.43 -15.42
N LEU A 297 -14.34 12.08 -14.84
CA LEU A 297 -14.42 12.31 -13.39
C LEU A 297 -15.15 11.18 -12.66
N ALA A 298 -15.81 10.26 -13.37
CA ALA A 298 -16.45 9.12 -12.74
C ALA A 298 -15.41 8.19 -12.10
N THR A 299 -15.79 7.58 -10.98
CA THR A 299 -15.03 6.47 -10.40
C THR A 299 -15.03 5.30 -11.40
N PRO A 300 -13.88 4.65 -11.67
CA PRO A 300 -13.86 3.48 -12.54
C PRO A 300 -14.65 2.33 -11.90
N ALA A 301 -15.08 1.37 -12.72
CA ALA A 301 -15.61 0.11 -12.21
C ALA A 301 -14.43 -0.73 -11.72
N ILE A 302 -14.40 -1.06 -10.43
CA ILE A 302 -13.32 -1.79 -9.78
C ILE A 302 -13.89 -3.09 -9.25
N ASP A 303 -13.34 -4.21 -9.71
CA ASP A 303 -13.64 -5.54 -9.18
C ASP A 303 -12.33 -6.20 -8.76
N PRO A 304 -11.98 -6.21 -7.46
CA PRO A 304 -10.78 -6.89 -6.96
C PRO A 304 -10.85 -8.42 -7.11
N ALA A 305 -12.05 -8.97 -7.33
CA ALA A 305 -12.31 -10.41 -7.37
C ALA A 305 -11.75 -11.16 -6.15
N PHE A 306 -11.79 -10.56 -4.96
CA PHE A 306 -11.28 -11.16 -3.73
C PHE A 306 -11.90 -12.54 -3.48
N LEU A 307 -11.06 -13.52 -3.11
CA LEU A 307 -11.46 -14.90 -2.82
C LEU A 307 -12.07 -15.65 -4.01
N SER A 308 -11.84 -15.18 -5.25
CA SER A 308 -12.17 -15.91 -6.47
C SER A 308 -11.30 -17.15 -6.66
N ASP A 309 -10.08 -17.16 -6.12
CA ASP A 309 -9.24 -18.36 -6.03
C ASP A 309 -9.34 -18.96 -4.62
N PRO A 310 -9.68 -20.26 -4.46
CA PRO A 310 -9.86 -20.87 -3.15
C PRO A 310 -8.60 -20.85 -2.28
N ARG A 311 -7.40 -20.78 -2.88
CA ARG A 311 -6.13 -20.71 -2.15
C ARG A 311 -6.00 -19.44 -1.31
N ASP A 312 -6.68 -18.36 -1.69
CA ASP A 312 -6.76 -17.13 -0.90
C ASP A 312 -7.48 -17.38 0.42
N LEU A 313 -8.65 -18.01 0.36
CA LEU A 313 -9.47 -18.31 1.53
C LEU A 313 -8.75 -19.28 2.49
N GLU A 314 -8.16 -20.34 1.96
CA GLU A 314 -7.43 -21.33 2.77
C GLU A 314 -6.29 -20.68 3.58
N THR A 315 -5.55 -19.76 2.95
CA THR A 315 -4.47 -19.01 3.60
C THR A 315 -5.03 -18.10 4.70
N MET A 316 -6.12 -17.38 4.41
CA MET A 316 -6.76 -16.47 5.35
C MET A 316 -7.33 -17.19 6.58
N ILE A 317 -7.93 -18.37 6.42
CA ILE A 317 -8.43 -19.18 7.55
C ILE A 317 -7.27 -19.59 8.47
N LYS A 318 -6.15 -20.07 7.91
CA LYS A 318 -4.96 -20.43 8.69
C LYS A 318 -4.39 -19.21 9.41
N GLY A 319 -4.25 -18.08 8.71
CA GLY A 319 -3.76 -16.84 9.30
C GLY A 319 -4.66 -16.30 10.41
N ALA A 320 -5.99 -16.38 10.27
CA ALA A 320 -6.93 -15.99 11.29
C ALA A 320 -6.79 -16.84 12.56
N ARG A 321 -6.61 -18.16 12.42
CA ARG A 321 -6.36 -19.08 13.54
C ARG A 321 -5.05 -18.74 14.26
N ILE A 322 -3.94 -18.60 13.52
CA ILE A 322 -2.63 -18.20 14.07
C ILE A 322 -2.75 -16.88 14.84
N THR A 323 -3.44 -15.91 14.26
CA THR A 323 -3.61 -14.59 14.87
C THR A 323 -4.44 -14.67 16.14
N ARG A 324 -5.52 -15.47 16.15
CA ARG A 324 -6.29 -15.72 17.38
C ARG A 324 -5.41 -16.31 18.47
N ASP A 325 -4.58 -17.31 18.15
CA ASP A 325 -3.71 -17.95 19.13
C ASP A 325 -2.72 -16.94 19.75
N ILE A 326 -2.12 -16.06 18.93
CA ILE A 326 -1.27 -14.96 19.43
C ILE A 326 -2.08 -14.02 20.33
N LEU A 327 -3.25 -13.59 19.85
CA LEU A 327 -4.09 -12.64 20.59
C LEU A 327 -4.59 -13.23 21.92
N GLU A 328 -4.74 -14.55 22.04
CA GLU A 328 -5.17 -15.27 23.23
C GLU A 328 -4.04 -15.66 24.20
N ALA A 329 -2.77 -15.49 23.82
CA ALA A 329 -1.62 -15.79 24.68
C ALA A 329 -1.57 -14.90 25.94
N GLU A 330 -0.84 -15.36 26.97
CA GLU A 330 -0.82 -14.76 28.31
C GLU A 330 -0.40 -13.27 28.34
N PRO A 331 0.64 -12.81 27.59
CA PRO A 331 1.07 -11.42 27.68
C PRO A 331 -0.01 -10.39 27.32
N LEU A 332 -0.98 -10.79 26.49
CA LEU A 332 -2.12 -9.96 26.09
C LEU A 332 -3.34 -10.09 27.01
N ALA A 333 -3.36 -11.05 27.96
CA ALA A 333 -4.52 -11.38 28.78
C ALA A 333 -5.04 -10.19 29.58
N LYS A 334 -4.16 -9.34 30.11
CA LYS A 334 -4.54 -8.14 30.87
C LYS A 334 -5.21 -7.05 30.02
N TYR A 335 -4.97 -7.03 28.71
CA TYR A 335 -5.55 -6.05 27.79
C TYR A 335 -6.88 -6.54 27.20
N ARG A 336 -7.11 -7.85 27.13
CA ARG A 336 -8.36 -8.45 26.62
C ARG A 336 -9.51 -8.25 27.60
N HIS A 337 -10.55 -7.52 27.19
CA HIS A 337 -11.79 -7.44 27.95
C HIS A 337 -12.95 -8.21 27.31
N ARG A 338 -13.24 -7.93 26.04
CA ARG A 338 -14.34 -8.57 25.30
C ARG A 338 -13.99 -8.61 23.83
N GLU A 339 -14.11 -9.76 23.20
CA GLU A 339 -13.98 -9.88 21.74
C GLU A 339 -15.06 -9.02 21.03
N LEU A 340 -14.72 -8.55 19.85
CA LEU A 340 -15.65 -7.90 18.93
C LEU A 340 -15.79 -8.72 17.66
N PHE A 341 -17.04 -8.82 17.17
CA PHE A 341 -17.42 -9.44 15.89
C PHE A 341 -17.66 -10.96 15.90
N GLY A 342 -17.65 -11.61 17.07
CA GLY A 342 -18.21 -12.95 17.24
C GLY A 342 -17.27 -14.09 16.83
N THR A 343 -16.00 -13.79 16.54
CA THR A 343 -15.04 -14.80 16.06
C THR A 343 -14.64 -15.78 17.16
N GLU A 344 -14.94 -15.48 18.43
CA GLU A 344 -14.79 -16.39 19.55
C GLU A 344 -15.68 -17.63 19.43
N LYS A 345 -16.67 -17.62 18.53
CA LYS A 345 -17.55 -18.78 18.24
C LYS A 345 -17.06 -19.63 17.08
N ALA A 346 -16.13 -19.14 16.26
CA ALA A 346 -15.62 -19.88 15.11
C ALA A 346 -14.78 -21.10 15.56
N ARG A 347 -15.18 -22.30 15.12
CA ARG A 347 -14.51 -23.58 15.44
C ARG A 347 -14.12 -24.33 14.18
N THR A 348 -14.95 -24.27 13.15
CA THR A 348 -14.79 -24.96 11.87
C THR A 348 -14.26 -24.00 10.80
N ASP A 349 -13.80 -24.55 9.67
CA ASP A 349 -13.38 -23.74 8.53
C ASP A 349 -14.55 -22.97 7.90
N ALA A 350 -15.76 -23.56 7.93
CA ALA A 350 -16.98 -22.89 7.49
C ALA A 350 -17.31 -21.65 8.34
N ASP A 351 -17.13 -21.72 9.67
CA ASP A 351 -17.34 -20.56 10.54
C ASP A 351 -16.36 -19.42 10.20
N TRP A 352 -15.09 -19.77 9.94
CA TRP A 352 -14.08 -18.78 9.55
C TRP A 352 -14.34 -18.19 8.18
N GLU A 353 -14.74 -19.01 7.21
CA GLU A 353 -15.10 -18.55 5.87
C GLU A 353 -16.22 -17.52 5.92
N GLU A 354 -17.28 -17.76 6.70
CA GLU A 354 -18.38 -16.81 6.87
C GLU A 354 -17.85 -15.45 7.35
N HIS A 355 -17.04 -15.44 8.41
CA HIS A 355 -16.45 -14.20 8.93
C HIS A 355 -15.52 -13.51 7.94
N ILE A 356 -14.65 -14.26 7.25
CA ILE A 356 -13.69 -13.72 6.29
C ILE A 356 -14.43 -13.10 5.11
N ARG A 357 -15.41 -13.80 4.51
CA ARG A 357 -16.18 -13.26 3.39
C ARG A 357 -17.00 -12.03 3.77
N ALA A 358 -17.52 -11.98 5.01
CA ALA A 358 -18.35 -10.88 5.45
C ALA A 358 -17.56 -9.61 5.82
N ARG A 359 -16.28 -9.72 6.19
CA ARG A 359 -15.52 -8.61 6.81
C ARG A 359 -14.15 -8.35 6.23
N SER A 360 -13.69 -9.13 5.24
CA SER A 360 -12.40 -8.84 4.61
C SER A 360 -12.51 -7.65 3.68
N ASP A 361 -11.43 -6.89 3.58
CA ASP A 361 -11.35 -5.68 2.76
C ASP A 361 -9.93 -5.46 2.25
N THR A 362 -9.74 -4.42 1.44
CA THR A 362 -8.42 -3.93 1.00
C THR A 362 -7.63 -3.28 2.14
N ILE A 363 -6.29 -3.33 2.07
CA ILE A 363 -5.40 -2.43 2.85
C ILE A 363 -4.74 -1.35 1.98
N TYR A 364 -5.39 -0.99 0.87
CA TYR A 364 -4.99 0.05 -0.07
C TYR A 364 -3.65 -0.23 -0.75
N HIS A 365 -3.41 -1.47 -1.16
CA HIS A 365 -2.22 -1.88 -1.91
C HIS A 365 -2.53 -2.36 -3.34
N PRO A 366 -3.39 -1.66 -4.14
CA PRO A 366 -3.69 -2.09 -5.50
C PRO A 366 -2.45 -1.95 -6.40
N VAL A 367 -2.20 -2.96 -7.22
CA VAL A 367 -1.09 -3.01 -8.19
C VAL A 367 -1.51 -3.72 -9.48
N GLY A 368 -0.64 -3.71 -10.50
CA GLY A 368 -0.68 -4.68 -11.61
C GLY A 368 -1.59 -4.35 -12.79
N THR A 369 -2.38 -3.29 -12.72
CA THR A 369 -3.34 -2.90 -13.77
C THR A 369 -2.73 -2.36 -15.05
N CYS A 370 -1.43 -2.09 -15.07
CA CYS A 370 -0.67 -1.77 -16.26
C CYS A 370 0.65 -2.56 -16.24
N LYS A 371 0.56 -3.88 -16.02
CA LYS A 371 1.73 -4.71 -15.69
C LYS A 371 2.90 -4.54 -16.67
N MET A 372 4.09 -4.48 -16.09
CA MET A 372 5.35 -4.61 -16.81
C MET A 372 5.61 -6.07 -17.15
N GLY A 373 6.06 -6.33 -18.38
CA GLY A 373 6.40 -7.69 -18.81
C GLY A 373 6.81 -7.76 -20.27
N THR A 374 7.04 -8.98 -20.75
CA THR A 374 7.36 -9.27 -22.16
C THR A 374 6.35 -10.20 -22.81
N ASP A 375 5.27 -10.54 -22.10
CA ASP A 375 4.17 -11.38 -22.61
C ASP A 375 3.08 -10.54 -23.27
N PRO A 376 2.14 -11.17 -24.02
CA PRO A 376 1.08 -10.46 -24.73
C PRO A 376 0.13 -9.62 -23.86
N MET A 377 0.08 -9.86 -22.54
CA MET A 377 -0.74 -9.08 -21.61
C MET A 377 0.03 -7.95 -20.92
N ALA A 378 1.31 -7.74 -21.26
CA ALA A 378 2.08 -6.64 -20.73
C ALA A 378 1.62 -5.30 -21.31
N VAL A 379 1.51 -4.28 -20.45
CA VAL A 379 1.12 -2.92 -20.83
C VAL A 379 2.36 -2.06 -21.04
N VAL A 380 3.41 -2.27 -20.23
CA VAL A 380 4.69 -1.59 -20.37
C VAL A 380 5.86 -2.54 -20.52
N ASP A 381 6.88 -2.10 -21.25
CA ASP A 381 8.16 -2.81 -21.37
C ASP A 381 9.02 -2.65 -20.08
N PRO A 382 10.16 -3.35 -19.94
CA PRO A 382 11.05 -3.20 -18.78
C PRO A 382 11.67 -1.80 -18.60
N ALA A 383 11.53 -0.91 -19.59
CA ALA A 383 11.87 0.50 -19.50
C ALA A 383 10.63 1.38 -19.20
N LEU A 384 9.52 0.77 -18.78
CA LEU A 384 8.25 1.40 -18.42
C LEU A 384 7.51 2.10 -19.55
N ARG A 385 7.90 1.85 -20.82
CA ARG A 385 7.28 2.45 -21.99
C ARG A 385 6.03 1.67 -22.36
N VAL A 386 4.94 2.39 -22.66
CA VAL A 386 3.70 1.73 -23.08
C VAL A 386 3.90 1.09 -24.45
N TYR A 387 3.58 -0.20 -24.57
CA TYR A 387 3.76 -0.93 -25.82
C TYR A 387 2.99 -0.28 -26.97
N GLY A 388 3.61 -0.26 -28.16
CA GLY A 388 3.00 0.25 -29.39
C GLY A 388 2.85 1.78 -29.48
N LEU A 389 3.17 2.53 -28.42
CA LEU A 389 3.07 3.99 -28.39
C LEU A 389 4.43 4.64 -28.15
N LYS A 390 4.58 5.88 -28.62
CA LYS A 390 5.79 6.70 -28.41
C LYS A 390 5.51 7.84 -27.44
N GLY A 391 6.49 8.19 -26.62
CA GLY A 391 6.40 9.35 -25.72
C GLY A 391 5.45 9.15 -24.54
N LEU A 392 5.23 7.92 -24.10
CA LEU A 392 4.40 7.58 -22.95
C LEU A 392 5.05 6.51 -22.08
N ARG A 393 5.15 6.77 -20.78
CA ARG A 393 5.49 5.79 -19.74
C ARG A 393 4.46 5.73 -18.64
N VAL A 394 4.43 4.62 -17.93
CA VAL A 394 3.70 4.48 -16.66
C VAL A 394 4.72 4.31 -15.54
N VAL A 395 4.63 5.16 -14.50
CA VAL A 395 5.58 5.18 -13.38
C VAL A 395 4.78 5.22 -12.07
N ASP A 396 4.12 4.11 -11.76
CA ASP A 396 3.42 3.91 -10.49
C ASP A 396 3.23 2.42 -10.20
N ALA A 397 2.51 2.09 -9.12
CA ALA A 397 2.27 0.73 -8.66
C ALA A 397 1.53 -0.18 -9.68
N SER A 398 0.84 0.39 -10.67
CA SER A 398 0.15 -0.38 -11.72
C SER A 398 1.10 -1.27 -12.53
N ILE A 399 2.40 -0.93 -12.59
CA ILE A 399 3.38 -1.66 -13.40
C ILE A 399 3.89 -2.94 -12.73
N MET A 400 3.65 -3.14 -11.43
CA MET A 400 4.14 -4.33 -10.72
C MET A 400 3.43 -5.58 -11.27
N PRO A 401 4.12 -6.53 -11.91
CA PRO A 401 3.45 -7.69 -12.48
C PRO A 401 2.83 -8.61 -11.43
N ASN A 402 3.48 -8.69 -10.26
CA ASN A 402 3.03 -9.44 -9.10
C ASN A 402 3.09 -8.54 -7.87
N LEU A 403 2.13 -8.68 -6.97
CA LEU A 403 2.13 -8.00 -5.70
C LEU A 403 3.31 -8.47 -4.83
N ILE A 404 3.98 -7.51 -4.20
CA ILE A 404 5.14 -7.73 -3.33
C ILE A 404 4.70 -8.06 -1.92
N SER A 405 5.57 -8.73 -1.17
CA SER A 405 5.27 -9.14 0.21
C SER A 405 5.61 -8.03 1.20
N GLY A 406 4.64 -7.16 1.48
CA GLY A 406 4.74 -6.02 2.38
C GLY A 406 4.01 -4.78 1.84
N ASN A 407 4.12 -3.64 2.51
CA ASN A 407 3.43 -2.42 2.10
C ASN A 407 4.03 -1.83 0.79
N THR A 408 3.17 -1.32 -0.09
CA THR A 408 3.58 -0.97 -1.48
C THR A 408 4.15 0.45 -1.65
N ASN A 409 4.24 1.25 -0.59
CA ASN A 409 4.78 2.62 -0.66
C ASN A 409 6.26 2.65 -1.08
N ALA A 410 7.14 1.96 -0.34
CA ALA A 410 8.57 1.95 -0.64
C ALA A 410 8.88 1.35 -2.04
N PRO A 411 8.27 0.21 -2.45
CA PRO A 411 8.41 -0.29 -3.82
C PRO A 411 7.97 0.69 -4.90
N THR A 412 6.91 1.46 -4.66
CA THR A 412 6.44 2.49 -5.62
C THR A 412 7.45 3.63 -5.75
N ILE A 413 8.04 4.09 -4.64
CA ILE A 413 9.09 5.10 -4.64
C ILE A 413 10.35 4.58 -5.34
N MET A 414 10.73 3.32 -5.09
CA MET A 414 11.84 2.66 -5.80
C MET A 414 11.62 2.63 -7.32
N ILE A 415 10.40 2.31 -7.78
CA ILE A 415 10.04 2.35 -9.21
C ILE A 415 10.28 3.76 -9.78
N ALA A 416 9.84 4.79 -9.05
CA ALA A 416 10.01 6.19 -9.48
C ALA A 416 11.48 6.63 -9.51
N GLU A 417 12.28 6.24 -8.52
CA GLU A 417 13.73 6.49 -8.47
C GLU A 417 14.44 5.89 -9.68
N LYS A 418 14.14 4.63 -9.97
CA LYS A 418 14.73 3.94 -11.12
C LYS A 418 14.27 4.53 -12.45
N ALA A 419 12.98 4.87 -12.56
CA ALA A 419 12.44 5.54 -13.74
C ALA A 419 13.12 6.89 -14.00
N ALA A 420 13.42 7.66 -12.95
CA ALA A 420 14.10 8.95 -13.07
C ALA A 420 15.48 8.81 -13.74
N ASP A 421 16.23 7.75 -13.45
CA ASP A 421 17.52 7.49 -14.12
C ASP A 421 17.32 7.05 -15.58
N MET A 422 16.33 6.19 -15.85
CA MET A 422 15.99 5.79 -17.22
C MET A 422 15.58 6.98 -18.10
N ILE A 423 14.92 7.97 -17.52
CA ILE A 423 14.49 9.19 -18.24
C ILE A 423 15.65 10.15 -18.44
N LYS A 424 16.57 10.29 -17.47
CA LYS A 424 17.77 11.13 -17.62
C LYS A 424 18.75 10.58 -18.66
N ALA A 425 18.82 9.26 -18.82
CA ALA A 425 19.72 8.60 -19.76
C ALA A 425 19.20 8.52 -21.20
N ALA A 426 17.90 8.78 -21.42
CA ALA A 426 17.24 8.78 -22.73
C ALA A 426 17.31 10.16 -23.40
#